data_AF-A0AA36J7Q8-F1
#
_entry.id   AF-A0AA36J7Q8-F1
#
_cell.length_a   1.000
_cell.length_b   1.000
_cell.length_c   1.000
_cell.angle_alpha   90.00
_cell.angle_beta   90.00
_cell.angle_gamma   90.00
#
_symmetry.space_group_name_H-M   'P 1'
#
loop_
_entity.id
_entity.type
_entity.pdbx_description
1 polymer ?
#
loop_
_entity_poly.entity_id
_entity_poly.type
_entity_poly.pdbx_seq_one_letter_code
_entity_poly.pdbx_strand_id
1 'polypeptide(L)'
;MANLVYGMALLKWRASPRFLEDFCHHALAHFEIFKPRGVSCVFYSLALLDFREERFFLGACDKIQGQLNHFNAQDISNIVYGLGLLELPHAGLLEALELELPGRLSEFTAQGLGNVVYGCGLLDYRCPTLLHAIVGHLPSRLELTEQNISNVVWALGRLNVVDAEPLAQSVVCELSRSKQRACLYSNPLGKACYELDKDAAAQCLEDGSRSFSCWRLASSMPRRCGRTLNGALSWPRSGGSSRWKSGASRCTWCASLVAGTWSD
;
A
#
# COMPACT_ATOMS: atom_id res chain seq x y z
N MET A 1 -15.24 24.44 3.69
CA MET A 1 -16.25 23.50 4.23
C MET A 1 -15.75 22.05 4.25
N ALA A 2 -15.34 21.45 3.13
CA ALA A 2 -14.80 20.07 3.11
C ALA A 2 -13.65 19.81 4.13
N ASN A 3 -12.68 20.74 4.23
CA ASN A 3 -11.56 20.61 5.18
C ASN A 3 -11.99 20.60 6.65
N LEU A 4 -13.15 21.16 6.99
CA LEU A 4 -13.65 21.13 8.37
C LEU A 4 -14.03 19.70 8.75
N VAL A 5 -14.86 19.03 7.94
CA VAL A 5 -15.26 17.63 8.17
C VAL A 5 -14.07 16.70 8.11
N TYR A 6 -13.12 16.97 7.21
CA TYR A 6 -11.86 16.23 7.16
C TYR A 6 -11.03 16.41 8.45
N GLY A 7 -10.91 17.63 8.96
CA GLY A 7 -10.27 17.89 10.24
C GLY A 7 -10.94 17.16 11.40
N MET A 8 -12.28 17.12 11.43
CA MET A 8 -13.04 16.37 12.43
C MET A 8 -12.77 14.86 12.36
N ALA A 9 -12.75 14.30 11.15
CA ALA A 9 -12.41 12.89 10.92
C ALA A 9 -10.98 12.56 11.40
N LEU A 10 -10.00 13.42 11.10
CA LEU A 10 -8.62 13.23 11.56
C LEU A 10 -8.48 13.32 13.08
N LEU A 11 -9.24 14.21 13.73
CA LEU A 11 -9.30 14.33 15.18
C LEU A 11 -10.10 13.20 15.84
N LYS A 12 -10.77 12.35 15.05
CA LYS A 12 -11.74 11.36 15.53
C LYS A 12 -12.82 11.98 16.43
N TRP A 13 -13.13 13.26 16.19
CA TRP A 13 -14.10 14.02 16.96
C TRP A 13 -15.42 14.03 16.20
N ARG A 14 -16.45 13.43 16.80
CA ARG A 14 -17.81 13.45 16.26
C ARG A 14 -18.51 14.73 16.73
N ALA A 15 -18.81 15.61 15.77
CA ALA A 15 -19.70 16.76 16.00
C ALA A 15 -21.13 16.29 16.33
N SER A 16 -22.00 17.23 16.69
CA SER A 16 -23.42 16.90 16.88
C SER A 16 -24.02 16.35 15.58
N PRO A 17 -24.91 15.33 15.64
CA PRO A 17 -25.54 14.77 14.44
C PRO A 17 -26.24 15.84 13.59
N ARG A 18 -26.99 16.74 14.22
CA ARG A 18 -27.66 17.87 13.56
C ARG A 18 -26.72 18.74 12.73
N PHE A 19 -25.52 19.01 13.24
CA PHE A 19 -24.54 19.80 12.50
C PHE A 19 -24.10 19.07 11.22
N LEU A 20 -23.89 17.74 11.29
CA LEU A 20 -23.50 16.94 10.13
C LEU A 20 -24.67 16.78 9.14
N GLU A 21 -25.91 16.66 9.62
CA GLU A 21 -27.13 16.66 8.80
C GLU A 21 -27.28 17.99 8.03
N ASP A 22 -27.22 19.12 8.73
CA ASP A 22 -27.31 20.46 8.15
C ASP A 22 -26.17 20.71 7.14
N PHE A 23 -24.96 20.25 7.48
CA PHE A 23 -23.81 20.29 6.58
C PHE A 23 -24.07 19.48 5.31
N CYS A 24 -24.57 18.24 5.43
CA CYS A 24 -24.86 17.37 4.29
C CYS A 24 -25.94 17.97 3.38
N HIS A 25 -27.01 18.51 3.97
CA HIS A 25 -28.07 19.20 3.23
C HIS A 25 -27.53 20.42 2.47
N HIS A 26 -26.73 21.26 3.14
CA HIS A 26 -26.10 22.42 2.50
C HIS A 26 -25.10 22.02 1.40
N ALA A 27 -24.28 20.99 1.64
CA ALA A 27 -23.30 20.50 0.68
C ALA A 27 -23.98 19.94 -0.59
N LEU A 28 -25.11 19.23 -0.45
CA LEU A 28 -25.88 18.73 -1.59
C LEU A 28 -26.56 19.87 -2.36
N ALA A 29 -27.17 20.83 -1.66
CA ALA A 29 -27.84 21.98 -2.27
C ALA A 29 -26.87 22.87 -3.07
N HIS A 30 -25.61 22.94 -2.65
CA HIS A 30 -24.57 23.75 -3.27
C HIS A 30 -23.46 22.92 -3.93
N PHE A 31 -23.80 21.71 -4.39
CA PHE A 31 -22.84 20.75 -4.93
C PHE A 31 -21.95 21.33 -6.04
N GLU A 32 -22.51 22.14 -6.94
CA GLU A 32 -21.81 22.72 -8.10
C GLU A 32 -20.66 23.67 -7.71
N ILE A 33 -20.65 24.17 -6.46
CA ILE A 33 -19.60 25.06 -5.95
C ILE A 33 -18.39 24.23 -5.47
N PHE A 34 -18.58 22.94 -5.17
CA PHE A 34 -17.51 22.08 -4.70
C PHE A 34 -16.62 21.65 -5.86
N LYS A 35 -15.30 21.83 -5.67
CA LYS A 35 -14.31 21.14 -6.49
C LYS A 35 -14.41 19.62 -6.25
N PRO A 36 -14.12 18.76 -7.24
CA PRO A 36 -14.12 17.30 -7.10
C PRO A 36 -13.39 16.79 -5.85
N ARG A 37 -12.21 17.34 -5.56
CA ARG A 37 -11.45 17.06 -4.33
C ARG A 37 -12.19 17.39 -3.04
N GLY A 38 -12.99 18.46 -3.04
CA GLY A 38 -13.83 18.81 -1.90
C GLY A 38 -14.90 17.76 -1.64
N VAL A 39 -15.55 17.27 -2.71
CA VAL A 39 -16.58 16.23 -2.63
C VAL A 39 -15.98 14.91 -2.14
N SER A 40 -14.86 14.47 -2.74
CA SER A 40 -14.19 13.22 -2.36
C SER A 40 -13.71 13.24 -0.91
N CYS A 41 -13.20 14.38 -0.44
CA CYS A 41 -12.86 14.59 0.97
C CYS A 41 -14.08 14.45 1.88
N VAL A 42 -15.25 15.01 1.51
CA VAL A 42 -16.46 14.87 2.33
C VAL A 42 -16.90 13.41 2.42
N PHE A 43 -16.94 12.67 1.31
CA PHE A 43 -17.26 11.25 1.29
C PHE A 43 -16.37 10.46 2.24
N TYR A 44 -15.06 10.64 2.09
CA TYR A 44 -14.07 9.95 2.91
C TYR A 44 -14.20 10.33 4.40
N SER A 45 -14.40 11.60 4.70
CA SER A 45 -14.47 12.08 6.09
C SER A 45 -15.71 11.59 6.82
N LEU A 46 -16.88 11.65 6.17
CA LEU A 46 -18.14 11.16 6.75
C LEU A 46 -18.11 9.64 6.94
N ALA A 47 -17.49 8.92 6.00
CA ALA A 47 -17.24 7.48 6.14
C ALA A 47 -16.33 7.15 7.33
N LEU A 48 -15.23 7.90 7.53
CA LEU A 48 -14.36 7.73 8.70
C LEU A 48 -15.05 8.08 10.02
N LEU A 49 -16.01 9.00 9.99
CA LEU A 49 -16.83 9.34 11.15
C LEU A 49 -17.96 8.34 11.40
N ASP A 50 -18.21 7.41 10.45
CA ASP A 50 -19.34 6.48 10.44
C ASP A 50 -20.69 7.25 10.51
N PHE A 51 -20.79 8.29 9.69
CA PHE A 51 -21.98 9.13 9.57
C PHE A 51 -22.68 8.90 8.24
N ARG A 52 -23.81 8.20 8.30
CA ARG A 52 -24.61 7.78 7.14
C ARG A 52 -25.78 8.72 6.91
N GLU A 53 -25.64 9.64 5.96
CA GLU A 53 -26.73 10.50 5.46
C GLU A 53 -27.06 10.12 4.01
N GLU A 54 -27.94 9.14 3.82
CA GLU A 54 -28.20 8.51 2.52
C GLU A 54 -28.60 9.51 1.43
N ARG A 55 -29.41 10.51 1.78
CA ARG A 55 -29.86 11.54 0.82
C ARG A 55 -28.68 12.31 0.23
N PHE A 56 -27.69 12.64 1.05
CA PHE A 56 -26.48 13.30 0.59
C PHE A 56 -25.66 12.39 -0.31
N PHE A 57 -25.37 11.15 0.14
CA PHE A 57 -24.51 10.24 -0.60
C PHE A 57 -25.11 9.85 -1.95
N LEU A 58 -26.37 9.43 -1.97
CA LEU A 58 -27.03 9.00 -3.21
C LEU A 58 -27.24 10.20 -4.16
N GLY A 59 -27.72 11.34 -3.66
CA GLY A 59 -27.88 12.55 -4.48
C GLY A 59 -26.56 13.12 -5.01
N ALA A 60 -25.46 12.98 -4.25
CA ALA A 60 -24.12 13.32 -4.74
C ALA A 60 -23.64 12.33 -5.80
N CYS A 61 -23.88 11.02 -5.62
CA CYS A 61 -23.54 10.01 -6.63
C CYS A 61 -24.28 10.24 -7.95
N ASP A 62 -25.56 10.61 -7.89
CA ASP A 62 -26.37 10.98 -9.06
C ASP A 62 -25.74 12.12 -9.87
N LYS A 63 -25.13 13.09 -9.17
CA LYS A 63 -24.39 14.19 -9.80
C LYS A 63 -23.02 13.77 -10.31
N ILE A 64 -22.30 12.91 -9.57
CA ILE A 64 -20.93 12.49 -9.91
C ILE A 64 -20.89 11.61 -11.16
N GLN A 65 -21.85 10.68 -11.31
CA GLN A 65 -21.83 9.68 -12.39
C GLN A 65 -21.74 10.31 -13.80
N GLY A 66 -22.31 11.51 -14.00
CA GLY A 66 -22.29 12.22 -15.28
C GLY A 66 -21.05 13.10 -15.53
N GLN A 67 -20.10 13.12 -14.59
CA GLN A 67 -18.94 14.03 -14.62
C GLN A 67 -17.66 13.40 -14.04
N LEU A 68 -17.54 12.07 -14.12
CA LEU A 68 -16.38 11.31 -13.64
C LEU A 68 -15.06 11.78 -14.25
N ASN A 69 -15.09 12.33 -15.46
CA ASN A 69 -13.96 12.96 -16.14
C ASN A 69 -13.37 14.18 -15.39
N HIS A 70 -14.15 14.84 -14.53
CA HIS A 70 -13.65 15.92 -13.66
C HIS A 70 -12.97 15.40 -12.38
N PHE A 71 -13.19 14.14 -12.02
CA PHE A 71 -12.62 13.53 -10.82
C PHE A 71 -11.31 12.83 -11.19
N ASN A 72 -10.23 13.13 -10.47
CA ASN A 72 -8.97 12.40 -10.64
C ASN A 72 -9.04 11.02 -9.93
N ALA A 73 -8.02 10.20 -10.17
CA ALA A 73 -7.92 8.86 -9.58
C ALA A 73 -8.03 8.83 -8.04
N GLN A 74 -7.42 9.81 -7.35
CA GLN A 74 -7.49 9.89 -5.89
C GLN A 74 -8.93 10.19 -5.44
N ASP A 75 -9.60 11.12 -6.10
CA ASP A 75 -10.97 11.51 -5.78
C ASP A 75 -11.93 10.35 -5.95
N ILE A 76 -11.83 9.62 -7.06
CA ILE A 76 -12.63 8.41 -7.32
C ILE A 76 -12.36 7.36 -6.25
N SER A 77 -11.10 7.07 -5.95
CA SER A 77 -10.76 6.05 -4.95
C SER A 77 -11.33 6.35 -3.56
N ASN A 78 -11.36 7.63 -3.16
CA ASN A 78 -11.93 8.08 -1.90
C ASN A 78 -13.46 7.95 -1.87
N ILE A 79 -14.13 8.25 -2.98
CA ILE A 79 -15.58 8.13 -3.12
C ILE A 79 -15.99 6.65 -2.98
N VAL A 80 -15.37 5.76 -3.77
CA VAL A 80 -15.68 4.32 -3.76
C VAL A 80 -15.39 3.71 -2.39
N TYR A 81 -14.26 4.06 -1.79
CA TYR A 81 -13.91 3.60 -0.44
C TYR A 81 -14.90 4.09 0.61
N GLY A 82 -15.30 5.37 0.56
CA GLY A 82 -16.26 5.94 1.49
C GLY A 82 -17.65 5.31 1.38
N LEU A 83 -18.13 5.07 0.15
CA LEU A 83 -19.39 4.35 -0.09
C LEU A 83 -19.33 2.92 0.44
N GLY A 84 -18.20 2.23 0.24
CA GLY A 84 -17.97 0.90 0.78
C GLY A 84 -18.03 0.86 2.30
N LEU A 85 -17.32 1.77 2.98
CA LEU A 85 -17.30 1.82 4.45
C LEU A 85 -18.68 2.06 5.07
N LEU A 86 -19.55 2.81 4.39
CA LEU A 86 -20.91 3.10 4.85
C LEU A 86 -21.96 2.10 4.33
N GLU A 87 -21.54 1.13 3.53
CA GLU A 87 -22.39 0.14 2.88
C GLU A 87 -23.54 0.79 2.08
N LEU A 88 -23.19 1.80 1.27
CA LEU A 88 -24.10 2.59 0.43
C LEU A 88 -23.86 2.30 -1.06
N PRO A 89 -24.46 1.25 -1.63
CA PRO A 89 -24.33 0.97 -3.05
C PRO A 89 -25.09 2.01 -3.88
N HIS A 90 -24.49 2.43 -4.99
CA HIS A 90 -25.14 3.31 -5.98
C HIS A 90 -24.90 2.76 -7.39
N ALA A 91 -25.88 2.03 -7.93
CA ALA A 91 -25.75 1.26 -9.17
C ALA A 91 -25.22 2.11 -10.34
N GLY A 92 -25.85 3.25 -10.63
CA GLY A 92 -25.44 4.09 -11.78
C GLY A 92 -24.02 4.65 -11.68
N LEU A 93 -23.52 4.89 -10.47
CA LEU A 93 -22.13 5.34 -10.27
C LEU A 93 -21.16 4.18 -10.46
N LEU A 94 -21.48 3.01 -9.90
CA LEU A 94 -20.66 1.82 -10.00
C LEU A 94 -20.57 1.31 -11.44
N GLU A 95 -21.67 1.36 -12.20
CA GLU A 95 -21.71 1.05 -13.63
C GLU A 95 -20.88 2.05 -14.46
N ALA A 96 -21.00 3.36 -14.18
CA ALA A 96 -20.20 4.38 -14.84
C ALA A 96 -18.69 4.19 -14.58
N LEU A 97 -18.33 3.83 -13.35
CA LEU A 97 -16.95 3.51 -12.97
C LEU A 97 -16.45 2.24 -13.68
N GLU A 98 -17.26 1.20 -13.80
CA GLU A 98 -16.90 -0.02 -14.53
C GLU A 98 -16.61 0.26 -16.01
N LEU A 99 -17.33 1.19 -16.62
CA LEU A 99 -17.09 1.60 -18.00
C LEU A 99 -15.82 2.46 -18.15
N GLU A 100 -15.58 3.41 -17.25
CA GLU A 100 -14.53 4.42 -17.43
C GLU A 100 -13.17 4.01 -16.88
N LEU A 101 -13.14 3.33 -15.73
CA LEU A 101 -11.88 3.02 -15.01
C LEU A 101 -10.89 2.14 -15.78
N PRO A 102 -11.29 1.13 -16.58
CA PRO A 102 -10.33 0.33 -17.34
C PRO A 102 -9.39 1.17 -18.23
N GLY A 103 -9.88 2.28 -18.79
CA GLY A 103 -9.08 3.21 -19.60
C GLY A 103 -8.19 4.16 -18.79
N ARG A 104 -8.39 4.25 -17.48
CA ARG A 104 -7.75 5.23 -16.58
C ARG A 104 -6.88 4.59 -15.50
N LEU A 105 -6.71 3.27 -15.49
CA LEU A 105 -5.97 2.55 -14.44
C LEU A 105 -4.56 3.10 -14.21
N SER A 106 -3.90 3.59 -15.26
CA SER A 106 -2.56 4.18 -15.17
C SER A 106 -2.49 5.47 -14.36
N GLU A 107 -3.60 6.18 -14.19
CA GLU A 107 -3.72 7.38 -13.34
C GLU A 107 -3.72 7.03 -11.84
N PHE A 108 -4.06 5.78 -11.48
CA PHE A 108 -4.20 5.36 -10.11
C PHE A 108 -2.87 4.92 -9.52
N THR A 109 -2.64 5.31 -8.25
CA THR A 109 -1.65 4.66 -7.41
C THR A 109 -2.13 3.26 -7.04
N ALA A 110 -1.22 2.38 -6.63
CA ALA A 110 -1.60 1.06 -6.15
C ALA A 110 -2.55 1.13 -4.95
N GLN A 111 -2.32 2.06 -4.01
CA GLN A 111 -3.24 2.32 -2.91
C GLN A 111 -4.63 2.75 -3.41
N GLY A 112 -4.69 3.63 -4.42
CA GLY A 112 -5.94 4.09 -5.02
C GLY A 112 -6.75 2.93 -5.64
N LEU A 113 -6.08 2.05 -6.40
CA LEU A 113 -6.72 0.83 -6.91
C LEU A 113 -7.17 -0.09 -5.77
N GLY A 114 -6.35 -0.23 -4.73
CA GLY A 114 -6.70 -1.04 -3.56
C GLY A 114 -7.95 -0.52 -2.83
N ASN A 115 -8.10 0.80 -2.72
CA ASN A 115 -9.29 1.44 -2.18
C ASN A 115 -10.54 1.16 -3.01
N VAL A 116 -10.42 1.19 -4.35
CA VAL A 116 -11.53 0.85 -5.26
C VAL A 116 -11.94 -0.61 -5.08
N VAL A 117 -11.00 -1.56 -5.15
CA VAL A 117 -11.28 -3.00 -5.00
C VAL A 117 -11.89 -3.29 -3.63
N TYR A 118 -11.35 -2.70 -2.57
CA TYR A 118 -11.87 -2.87 -1.21
C TYR A 118 -13.29 -2.31 -1.06
N GLY A 119 -13.54 -1.10 -1.59
CA GLY A 119 -14.88 -0.51 -1.60
C GLY A 119 -15.90 -1.38 -2.35
N CYS A 120 -15.55 -1.91 -3.53
CA CYS A 120 -16.38 -2.87 -4.24
C CYS A 120 -16.64 -4.15 -3.43
N GLY A 121 -15.63 -4.66 -2.72
CA GLY A 121 -15.76 -5.82 -1.84
C GLY A 121 -16.73 -5.57 -0.67
N LEU A 122 -16.66 -4.41 -0.04
CA LEU A 122 -17.59 -4.02 1.03
C LEU A 122 -19.03 -3.90 0.51
N LEU A 123 -19.21 -3.33 -0.68
CA LEU A 123 -20.52 -3.20 -1.34
C LEU A 123 -21.06 -4.51 -1.92
N ASP A 124 -20.27 -5.59 -1.91
CA ASP A 124 -20.54 -6.84 -2.64
C ASP A 124 -20.87 -6.60 -4.14
N TYR A 125 -20.26 -5.56 -4.73
CA TYR A 125 -20.47 -5.20 -6.13
C TYR A 125 -19.46 -5.94 -7.01
N ARG A 126 -19.98 -6.86 -7.83
CA ARG A 126 -19.18 -7.65 -8.77
C ARG A 126 -19.11 -6.98 -10.12
N CYS A 127 -17.92 -6.51 -10.49
CA CYS A 127 -17.59 -5.98 -11.81
C CYS A 127 -16.42 -6.77 -12.43
N PRO A 128 -16.68 -7.95 -13.01
CA PRO A 128 -15.62 -8.87 -13.47
C PRO A 128 -14.62 -8.20 -14.41
N THR A 129 -15.10 -7.35 -15.32
CA THR A 129 -14.25 -6.65 -16.31
C THR A 129 -13.28 -5.70 -15.63
N LEU A 130 -13.77 -4.84 -14.73
CA LEU A 130 -12.94 -3.90 -13.98
C LEU A 130 -11.99 -4.64 -13.04
N LEU A 131 -12.48 -5.63 -12.29
CA LEU A 131 -11.66 -6.40 -11.35
C LEU A 131 -10.54 -7.14 -12.08
N HIS A 132 -10.81 -7.76 -13.23
CA HIS A 132 -9.80 -8.43 -14.04
C HIS A 132 -8.75 -7.43 -14.56
N ALA A 133 -9.18 -6.25 -15.04
CA ALA A 133 -8.27 -5.20 -15.48
C ALA A 133 -7.36 -4.70 -14.34
N ILE A 134 -7.91 -4.50 -13.14
CA ILE A 134 -7.15 -4.11 -11.95
C ILE A 134 -6.15 -5.22 -11.54
N VAL A 135 -6.59 -6.48 -11.54
CA VAL A 135 -5.73 -7.65 -11.23
C VAL A 135 -4.57 -7.76 -12.21
N GLY A 136 -4.79 -7.49 -13.50
CA GLY A 136 -3.71 -7.44 -14.50
C GLY A 136 -2.77 -6.24 -14.32
N HIS A 137 -3.26 -5.11 -13.79
CA HIS A 137 -2.47 -3.89 -13.65
C HIS A 137 -1.64 -3.84 -12.36
N LEU A 138 -2.20 -4.30 -11.25
CA LEU A 138 -1.60 -4.20 -9.90
C LEU A 138 -0.19 -4.80 -9.76
N PRO A 139 0.15 -5.98 -10.33
CA PRO A 139 1.47 -6.59 -10.18
C PRO A 139 2.63 -5.69 -10.57
N SER A 140 2.44 -4.84 -11.57
CA SER A 140 3.45 -3.90 -12.07
C SER A 140 3.71 -2.70 -11.14
N ARG A 141 2.90 -2.53 -10.08
CA ARG A 141 2.88 -1.35 -9.21
C ARG A 141 2.80 -1.69 -7.72
N LEU A 142 3.23 -2.87 -7.29
CA LEU A 142 3.15 -3.31 -5.90
C LEU A 142 4.13 -2.57 -4.97
N GLU A 143 3.86 -1.29 -4.72
CA GLU A 143 4.35 -0.52 -3.58
C GLU A 143 3.24 -0.39 -2.52
N LEU A 144 2.52 -1.49 -2.28
CA LEU A 144 1.42 -1.52 -1.33
C LEU A 144 1.92 -1.73 0.09
N THR A 145 1.27 -1.07 1.06
CA THR A 145 1.43 -1.43 2.47
C THR A 145 0.85 -2.82 2.73
N GLU A 146 1.30 -3.51 3.78
CA GLU A 146 0.74 -4.82 4.20
C GLU A 146 -0.77 -4.75 4.41
N GLN A 147 -1.27 -3.63 4.92
CA GLN A 147 -2.71 -3.38 5.08
C GLN A 147 -3.43 -3.28 3.74
N ASN A 148 -2.89 -2.53 2.77
CA ASN A 148 -3.51 -2.42 1.46
C ASN A 148 -3.53 -3.76 0.72
N ILE A 149 -2.44 -4.53 0.81
CA ILE A 149 -2.37 -5.89 0.27
C ILE A 149 -3.48 -6.77 0.85
N SER A 150 -3.62 -6.76 2.18
CA SER A 150 -4.63 -7.55 2.88
C SER A 150 -6.05 -7.18 2.44
N ASN A 151 -6.33 -5.89 2.29
CA ASN A 151 -7.63 -5.39 1.85
C ASN A 151 -7.95 -5.83 0.41
N VAL A 152 -6.99 -5.75 -0.51
CA VAL A 152 -7.17 -6.20 -1.90
C VAL A 152 -7.45 -7.70 -1.95
N VAL A 153 -6.61 -8.52 -1.31
CA VAL A 153 -6.77 -9.98 -1.32
C VAL A 153 -8.09 -10.40 -0.70
N TRP A 154 -8.48 -9.80 0.43
CA TRP A 154 -9.77 -10.06 1.08
C TRP A 154 -10.94 -9.73 0.15
N ALA A 155 -10.91 -8.55 -0.49
CA ALA A 155 -12.00 -8.12 -1.36
C ALA A 155 -12.12 -8.99 -2.62
N LEU A 156 -11.00 -9.39 -3.23
CA LEU A 156 -11.00 -10.31 -4.37
C LEU A 156 -11.58 -11.69 -3.99
N GLY A 157 -11.21 -12.20 -2.81
CA GLY A 157 -11.77 -13.45 -2.28
C GLY A 157 -13.27 -13.35 -2.02
N ARG A 158 -13.73 -12.24 -1.41
CA ARG A 158 -15.15 -11.97 -1.15
C ARG A 158 -15.96 -11.86 -2.45
N LEU A 159 -15.39 -11.24 -3.48
CA LEU A 159 -16.03 -11.09 -4.80
C LEU A 159 -15.90 -12.34 -5.69
N ASN A 160 -15.22 -13.39 -5.20
CA ASN A 160 -15.00 -14.66 -5.90
C ASN A 160 -14.30 -14.50 -7.26
N VAL A 161 -13.24 -13.68 -7.31
CA VAL A 161 -12.44 -13.48 -8.53
C VAL A 161 -11.53 -14.69 -8.75
N VAL A 162 -11.71 -15.40 -9.86
CA VAL A 162 -11.06 -16.70 -10.14
C VAL A 162 -9.64 -16.53 -10.71
N ASP A 163 -9.36 -15.45 -11.43
CA ASP A 163 -8.08 -15.25 -12.15
C ASP A 163 -7.06 -14.38 -11.39
N ALA A 164 -7.10 -14.42 -10.05
CA ALA A 164 -6.22 -13.60 -9.21
C ALA A 164 -4.84 -14.22 -8.96
N GLU A 165 -4.50 -15.36 -9.59
CA GLU A 165 -3.24 -16.09 -9.34
C GLU A 165 -1.98 -15.24 -9.59
N PRO A 166 -1.83 -14.51 -10.71
CA PRO A 166 -0.63 -13.69 -10.95
C PRO A 166 -0.46 -12.58 -9.90
N LEU A 167 -1.57 -12.00 -9.45
CA LEU A 167 -1.57 -11.01 -8.38
C LEU A 167 -1.22 -11.66 -7.03
N ALA A 168 -1.76 -12.83 -6.72
CA ALA A 168 -1.46 -13.56 -5.50
C ALA A 168 0.04 -13.90 -5.41
N GLN A 169 0.65 -14.38 -6.49
CA GLN A 169 2.10 -14.63 -6.57
C GLN A 169 2.89 -13.34 -6.32
N SER A 170 2.51 -12.24 -6.97
CA SER A 170 3.19 -10.95 -6.83
C SER A 170 3.05 -10.37 -5.41
N VAL A 171 1.89 -10.56 -4.78
CA VAL A 171 1.63 -10.21 -3.37
C VAL A 171 2.53 -11.01 -2.42
N VAL A 172 2.65 -12.33 -2.61
CA VAL A 172 3.53 -13.17 -1.79
C VAL A 172 4.99 -12.73 -1.89
N CYS A 173 5.43 -12.39 -3.10
CA CYS A 173 6.77 -11.84 -3.34
C CYS A 173 6.98 -10.51 -2.61
N GLU A 174 6.04 -9.56 -2.71
CA GLU A 174 6.21 -8.25 -2.06
C GLU A 174 6.14 -8.34 -0.53
N LEU A 175 5.26 -9.17 0.03
CA LEU A 175 5.22 -9.41 1.48
C LEU A 175 6.52 -10.05 1.98
N SER A 176 7.10 -10.97 1.21
CA SER A 176 8.41 -11.56 1.52
C SER A 176 9.50 -10.50 1.51
N ARG A 177 9.54 -9.63 0.50
CA ARG A 177 10.48 -8.50 0.39
C ARG A 177 10.32 -7.50 1.52
N SER A 178 9.10 -7.11 1.86
CA SER A 178 8.79 -6.19 2.96
C SER A 178 9.36 -6.71 4.29
N LYS A 179 9.12 -7.99 4.61
CA LYS A 179 9.69 -8.62 5.81
C LYS A 179 11.21 -8.67 5.80
N GLN A 180 11.81 -9.04 4.66
CA GLN A 180 13.27 -9.07 4.53
C GLN A 180 13.88 -7.67 4.71
N ARG A 181 13.29 -6.63 4.12
CA ARG A 181 13.69 -5.22 4.32
C ARG A 181 13.59 -4.82 5.79
N ALA A 182 12.46 -5.10 6.45
CA ALA A 182 12.28 -4.80 7.87
C ALA A 182 13.37 -5.46 8.73
N CYS A 183 13.71 -6.73 8.45
CA CYS A 183 14.78 -7.41 9.17
C CYS A 183 16.17 -6.81 8.87
N LEU A 184 16.49 -6.46 7.62
CA LEU A 184 17.76 -5.79 7.27
C LEU A 184 17.94 -4.45 8.00
N TYR A 185 16.90 -3.62 8.05
CA TYR A 185 16.98 -2.31 8.68
C TYR A 185 16.89 -2.34 10.22
N SER A 186 16.38 -3.44 10.79
CA SER A 186 16.34 -3.62 12.24
C SER A 186 17.72 -3.92 12.87
N ASN A 187 18.73 -4.28 12.07
CA ASN A 187 20.07 -4.64 12.54
C ASN A 187 21.15 -3.70 11.92
N PRO A 188 21.99 -3.02 12.72
CA PRO A 188 23.10 -2.19 12.23
C PRO A 188 24.04 -2.91 11.25
N LEU A 189 24.24 -4.22 11.44
CA LEU A 189 25.02 -5.06 10.52
C LEU A 189 24.31 -5.27 9.18
N GLY A 190 22.99 -5.48 9.21
CA GLY A 190 22.18 -5.62 7.99
C GLY A 190 22.21 -4.33 7.16
N LYS A 191 22.11 -3.18 7.83
CA LYS A 191 22.25 -1.86 7.20
C LYS A 191 23.64 -1.63 6.61
N ALA A 192 24.70 -1.99 7.34
CA ALA A 192 26.08 -1.88 6.86
C ALA A 192 26.35 -2.80 5.65
N CYS A 193 25.84 -4.04 5.66
CA CYS A 193 25.93 -4.96 4.52
C CYS A 193 25.22 -4.40 3.28
N TYR A 194 24.03 -3.79 3.44
CA TYR A 194 23.32 -3.14 2.34
C TYR A 194 24.10 -1.96 1.76
N GLU A 195 24.76 -1.15 2.59
CA GLU A 195 25.55 -0.01 2.11
C GLU A 195 26.87 -0.40 1.45
N LEU A 196 27.42 -1.57 1.79
CA LEU A 196 28.64 -2.11 1.19
C LEU A 196 28.41 -2.68 -0.22
N ASP A 197 27.26 -3.33 -0.46
CA ASP A 197 26.92 -3.91 -1.76
C ASP A 197 25.41 -3.90 -2.00
N LYS A 198 24.94 -2.80 -2.58
CA LYS A 198 23.51 -2.58 -2.86
C LYS A 198 22.96 -3.55 -3.91
N ASP A 199 23.79 -3.91 -4.89
CA ASP A 199 23.36 -4.72 -6.03
C ASP A 199 23.20 -6.18 -5.63
N ALA A 200 24.13 -6.74 -4.83
CA ALA A 200 24.00 -8.08 -4.28
C ALA A 200 22.84 -8.18 -3.26
N ALA A 201 22.63 -7.14 -2.46
CA ALA A 201 21.50 -7.09 -1.53
C ALA A 201 20.16 -7.01 -2.28
N ALA A 202 20.08 -6.25 -3.38
CA ALA A 202 18.92 -6.19 -4.26
C ALA A 202 18.61 -7.55 -4.90
N GLN A 203 19.62 -8.24 -5.43
CA GLN A 203 19.46 -9.60 -6.00
C GLN A 203 18.95 -10.62 -4.95
N CYS A 204 19.43 -10.54 -3.71
CA CYS A 204 18.94 -11.40 -2.63
C CYS A 204 17.48 -11.11 -2.22
N LEU A 205 17.02 -9.87 -2.37
CA LEU A 205 15.62 -9.49 -2.15
C LEU A 205 14.72 -9.91 -3.34
N GLU A 206 15.29 -10.04 -4.53
CA GLU A 206 14.57 -10.50 -5.72
C GLU A 206 14.41 -12.03 -5.76
N ASP A 207 15.34 -12.78 -5.19
CA ASP A 207 15.29 -14.25 -5.13
C ASP A 207 14.34 -14.77 -4.02
N GLY A 208 13.04 -14.79 -4.34
CA GLY A 208 11.97 -15.27 -3.47
C GLY A 208 12.06 -16.75 -3.07
N SER A 209 12.90 -17.54 -3.74
CA SER A 209 13.10 -18.97 -3.45
C SER A 209 13.93 -19.23 -2.19
N ARG A 210 14.74 -18.25 -1.76
CA ARG A 210 15.67 -18.37 -0.61
C ARG A 210 15.14 -17.82 0.71
N SER A 211 13.88 -17.36 0.74
CA SER A 211 13.37 -16.47 1.79
C SER A 211 13.34 -17.08 3.20
N PHE A 212 13.28 -18.41 3.33
CA PHE A 212 13.18 -19.09 4.63
C PHE A 212 14.47 -19.73 5.15
N SER A 213 15.39 -20.15 4.28
CA SER A 213 16.60 -20.90 4.68
C SER A 213 17.75 -19.99 5.11
N CYS A 214 18.00 -18.88 4.40
CA CYS A 214 19.07 -17.93 4.75
C CYS A 214 18.81 -17.17 6.06
N TRP A 215 17.54 -16.94 6.42
CA TRP A 215 17.19 -16.14 7.61
C TRP A 215 17.12 -16.94 8.92
N ARG A 216 16.90 -18.26 8.84
CA ARG A 216 16.98 -19.15 10.03
C ARG A 216 18.40 -19.17 10.61
N LEU A 217 19.42 -18.92 9.77
CA LEU A 217 20.81 -18.74 10.17
C LEU A 217 21.08 -17.35 10.79
N ALA A 218 20.52 -16.27 10.24
CA ALA A 218 20.70 -14.92 10.78
C ALA A 218 20.04 -14.73 12.16
N SER A 219 18.86 -15.33 12.38
CA SER A 219 18.17 -15.32 13.67
C SER A 219 18.80 -16.26 14.72
N SER A 220 19.65 -17.21 14.29
CA SER A 220 20.48 -18.04 15.15
C SER A 220 21.82 -17.40 15.55
N MET A 221 22.10 -16.17 15.09
CA MET A 221 23.33 -15.45 15.47
C MET A 221 23.38 -15.23 16.99
N PRO A 222 24.42 -15.70 17.69
CA PRO A 222 24.56 -15.44 19.11
C PRO A 222 24.70 -13.93 19.34
N ARG A 223 23.95 -13.38 20.30
CA ARG A 223 24.00 -11.96 20.76
C ARG A 223 25.41 -11.46 21.18
N ARG A 224 26.45 -12.30 21.10
CA ARG A 224 27.83 -12.01 21.53
C ARG A 224 28.65 -11.14 20.56
N CYS A 225 28.25 -10.95 19.31
CA CYS A 225 28.96 -10.06 18.37
C CYS A 225 28.79 -8.55 18.67
N GLY A 226 27.92 -8.17 19.61
CA GLY A 226 27.72 -6.77 20.00
C GLY A 226 28.90 -6.13 20.76
N ARG A 227 29.86 -6.90 21.28
CA ARG A 227 31.01 -6.34 22.04
C ARG A 227 32.30 -6.19 21.26
N THR A 228 32.47 -6.87 20.12
CA THR A 228 33.74 -6.85 19.37
C THR A 228 33.80 -5.82 18.24
N LEU A 229 32.67 -5.18 17.87
CA LEU A 229 32.64 -4.17 16.79
C LEU A 229 32.97 -2.75 17.25
N ASN A 230 32.83 -2.43 18.54
CA ASN A 230 33.17 -1.09 19.06
C ASN A 230 34.69 -0.79 19.06
N GLY A 231 35.54 -1.79 18.80
CA GLY A 231 37.00 -1.61 18.79
C GLY A 231 37.67 -1.58 17.40
N ALA A 232 36.93 -1.82 16.30
CA ALA A 232 37.54 -2.10 14.99
C ALA A 232 37.23 -1.07 13.89
N LEU A 233 36.41 -0.05 14.17
CA LEU A 233 36.11 1.01 13.19
C LEU A 233 36.96 2.26 13.46
N SER A 234 38.27 2.15 13.27
CA SER A 234 39.11 3.32 12.99
C SER A 234 39.35 3.38 11.47
N TRP A 235 38.74 4.37 10.82
CA TRP A 235 38.95 4.68 9.41
C TRP A 235 40.40 5.15 9.18
N PRO A 236 41.17 4.57 8.25
CA PRO A 236 42.44 5.15 7.86
C PRO A 236 42.16 6.39 6.99
N ARG A 237 42.64 7.56 7.44
CA ARG A 237 42.73 8.74 6.60
C ARG A 237 43.76 8.51 5.50
N SER A 238 43.30 8.64 4.25
CA SER A 238 44.03 9.00 3.03
C SER A 238 45.41 8.39 2.78
N GLY A 239 45.49 7.61 1.70
CA GLY A 239 46.71 7.41 0.90
C GLY A 239 47.31 6.02 0.97
N GLY A 240 47.46 5.38 -0.20
CA GLY A 240 48.35 4.23 -0.38
C GLY A 240 47.65 2.92 -0.71
N SER A 241 48.12 2.27 -1.76
CA SER A 241 47.68 0.98 -2.28
C SER A 241 47.85 -0.17 -1.30
N SER A 242 46.95 -1.14 -1.44
CA SER A 242 47.11 -2.58 -1.20
C SER A 242 47.11 -3.14 0.23
N ARG A 243 46.34 -4.24 0.33
CA ARG A 243 46.42 -5.35 1.29
C ARG A 243 45.70 -5.15 2.63
N TRP A 244 44.52 -5.78 2.72
CA TRP A 244 43.85 -6.14 3.96
C TRP A 244 44.86 -6.79 4.91
N LYS A 245 45.19 -6.11 6.02
CA LYS A 245 45.95 -6.73 7.11
C LYS A 245 45.01 -7.63 7.91
N SER A 246 45.40 -8.89 7.97
CA SER A 246 44.76 -10.02 8.63
C SER A 246 44.40 -9.74 10.10
N GLY A 247 43.12 -9.45 10.32
CA GLY A 247 42.44 -9.59 11.63
C GLY A 247 41.03 -10.18 11.51
N ALA A 248 40.52 -10.33 10.29
CA ALA A 248 39.18 -10.83 9.98
C ALA A 248 39.06 -12.38 9.98
N SER A 249 39.94 -13.08 10.71
CA SER A 249 39.99 -14.55 10.72
C SER A 249 38.98 -15.21 11.68
N ARG A 250 37.93 -14.51 12.12
CA ARG A 250 36.91 -15.09 13.02
C ARG A 250 35.44 -14.87 12.63
N CYS A 251 35.16 -14.55 11.37
CA CYS A 251 33.83 -14.72 10.81
C CYS A 251 33.96 -15.44 9.47
N THR A 252 34.00 -16.76 9.52
CA THR A 252 34.02 -17.67 8.36
C THR A 252 32.93 -17.36 7.35
N TRP A 253 31.84 -16.72 7.76
CA TRP A 253 30.70 -16.36 6.90
C TRP A 253 30.92 -15.15 5.99
N CYS A 254 31.67 -14.12 6.42
CA CYS A 254 31.99 -12.99 5.54
C CYS A 254 32.89 -13.41 4.38
N ALA A 255 33.69 -14.48 4.55
CA ALA A 255 34.53 -15.02 3.50
C ALA A 255 33.72 -15.77 2.43
N SER A 256 32.67 -16.50 2.82
CA SER A 256 31.82 -17.26 1.88
C SER A 256 30.94 -16.38 0.98
N LEU A 257 30.49 -15.22 1.50
CA LEU A 257 29.70 -14.26 0.73
C LEU A 257 30.50 -13.56 -0.38
N VAL A 258 31.81 -13.44 -0.22
CA VAL A 258 32.72 -12.83 -1.21
C VAL A 258 33.26 -13.87 -2.21
N ALA A 259 33.24 -15.16 -1.86
CA ALA A 259 33.94 -16.21 -2.63
C ALA A 259 33.06 -17.10 -3.53
N GLY A 260 31.75 -16.85 -3.64
CA GLY A 260 30.90 -17.47 -4.69
C GLY A 260 30.93 -19.00 -4.77
N THR A 261 31.21 -19.71 -3.67
CA THR A 261 31.27 -21.18 -3.63
C THR A 261 30.36 -21.68 -2.50
N TRP A 262 29.19 -22.18 -2.89
CA TRP A 262 28.33 -22.98 -2.03
C TRP A 262 28.42 -24.42 -2.57
N SER A 263 29.02 -25.33 -1.81
CA SER A 263 28.96 -26.76 -2.09
C SER A 263 27.75 -27.33 -1.35
N ASP A 264 27.01 -28.21 -2.06
CA ASP A 264 25.70 -28.79 -1.72
C ASP A 264 25.52 -29.32 -0.28
#